data_AF-A0A6V7ICD0-F1
#
_entry.id   AF-A0A6V7ICD0-F1
#
_cell.length_a   1.000
_cell.length_b   1.000
_cell.length_c   1.000
_cell.angle_alpha   90.00
_cell.angle_beta   90.00
_cell.angle_gamma   90.00
#
_symmetry.space_group_name_H-M   'P 1'
#
loop_
_entity.id
_entity.type
_entity.pdbx_description
1 polymer ?
#
loop_
_entity_poly.entity_id
_entity_poly.type
_entity_poly.pdbx_seq_one_letter_code
_entity_poly.pdbx_strand_id
1 'polypeptide(L)'
;EYMSYVTTELIPELREKINLSLYMTTTLLEMTTLDQDHLELNNDTVNWLKRIKPVFEQNSSLFEQSKFELEERLQNRIAKLNDQVEAMFP
;
A
#
# COMPACT_ATOMS: atom_id res chain seq x y z
N GLU A 1 9.18 -5.39 6.03
CA GLU A 1 10.22 -5.02 5.05
C GLU A 1 9.64 -4.54 3.73
N TYR A 2 8.84 -5.34 3.02
CA TYR A 2 8.26 -4.94 1.73
C TYR A 2 7.41 -3.65 1.78
N MET A 3 6.46 -3.53 2.71
CA MET A 3 5.63 -2.31 2.81
C MET A 3 6.43 -1.06 3.17
N SER A 4 7.53 -1.23 3.90
CA SER A 4 8.46 -0.14 4.19
C SER A 4 9.13 0.31 2.90
N TYR A 5 9.77 -0.62 2.18
CA TYR A 5 10.39 -0.37 0.87
C TYR A 5 9.41 0.31 -0.11
N VAL A 6 8.18 -0.19 -0.20
CA VAL A 6 7.17 0.37 -1.10
C VAL A 6 6.87 1.83 -0.76
N THR A 7 6.74 2.15 0.53
CA THR A 7 6.40 3.50 0.98
C THR A 7 7.60 4.46 0.88
N THR A 8 8.81 3.99 1.20
CA THR A 8 10.01 4.83 1.30
C THR A 8 10.75 5.00 -0.01
N GLU A 9 10.65 4.04 -0.93
CA GLU A 9 11.46 4.02 -2.16
C GLU A 9 10.58 3.95 -3.42
N LEU A 10 9.72 2.94 -3.53
CA LEU A 10 8.98 2.67 -4.77
C LEU A 10 7.96 3.77 -5.12
N ILE A 11 7.16 4.21 -4.16
CA ILE A 11 6.14 5.25 -4.40
C ILE A 11 6.77 6.60 -4.81
N PRO A 12 7.85 7.07 -4.16
CA PRO A 12 8.64 8.20 -4.65
C PRO A 12 9.17 8.01 -6.07
N GLU A 13 9.78 6.85 -6.37
CA GLU A 13 10.32 6.56 -7.71
C GLU A 13 9.23 6.61 -8.79
N LEU A 14 8.08 5.99 -8.54
CA LEU A 14 6.94 6.00 -9.47
C LEU A 14 6.38 7.41 -9.69
N ARG A 15 6.42 8.27 -8.67
CA ARG A 15 6.05 9.69 -8.80
C ARG A 15 6.97 10.45 -9.73
N GLU A 16 8.28 10.23 -9.62
CA GLU A 16 9.24 10.84 -10.54
C GLU A 16 9.00 10.39 -11.98
N LYS A 17 8.75 9.09 -12.20
CA LYS A 17 8.41 8.55 -13.52
C LYS A 17 7.12 9.15 -14.10
N ILE A 18 6.08 9.32 -13.27
CA ILE A 18 4.83 9.97 -13.69
C ILE A 18 5.07 11.44 -14.05
N ASN A 19 5.85 12.18 -13.26
CA ASN A 19 6.19 13.56 -13.56
C ASN A 19 6.98 13.69 -14.87
N LEU A 20 7.92 12.78 -15.12
CA LEU A 20 8.66 12.73 -16.38
C LEU A 20 7.73 12.43 -17.56
N SER A 21 6.82 11.47 -17.40
CA SER A 21 5.81 11.14 -18.43
C SER A 21 4.91 12.32 -18.75
N LEU A 22 4.49 13.08 -17.73
CA LEU A 22 3.70 14.31 -17.90
C LEU A 22 4.49 15.36 -18.70
N TYR A 23 5.75 15.59 -18.34
CA TYR A 23 6.63 16.51 -19.07
C TYR A 23 6.76 16.12 -20.55
N MET A 24 7.08 14.85 -20.83
CA MET A 24 7.21 14.35 -22.19
C MET A 24 5.90 14.49 -23.00
N THR A 25 4.76 14.26 -22.36
CA THR A 25 3.45 14.37 -23.02
C THR A 25 3.12 15.82 -23.35
N THR A 26 3.43 16.76 -22.46
CA THR A 26 3.29 18.19 -22.75
C THR A 26 4.16 18.62 -23.93
N THR A 27 5.43 18.17 -23.97
CA THR A 27 6.32 18.44 -25.11
C THR A 27 5.80 17.83 -26.42
N LEU A 28 5.25 16.62 -26.38
CA LEU A 28 4.65 15.99 -27.55
C LEU A 28 3.41 16.74 -28.05
N LEU A 29 2.57 17.25 -27.15
CA LEU A 29 1.40 18.07 -27.50
C LEU A 29 1.76 19.38 -28.21
N GLU A 30 2.94 19.93 -27.93
CA GLU A 30 3.46 21.09 -28.65
C GLU A 30 3.88 20.76 -30.09
N MET A 31 4.22 19.50 -30.38
CA MET A 31 4.74 19.04 -31.67
C MET A 31 3.68 18.37 -32.54
N THR A 32 2.70 17.70 -31.94
CA THR A 32 1.66 16.95 -32.63
C THR A 32 0.35 16.98 -31.87
N THR A 33 -0.74 16.69 -32.56
CA THR A 33 -2.01 16.35 -31.92
C THR A 33 -1.93 14.92 -31.40
N LEU A 34 -2.40 14.69 -30.18
CA LEU A 34 -2.53 13.35 -29.59
C LEU A 34 -3.98 12.90 -29.71
N ASP A 35 -4.17 11.64 -30.10
CA ASP A 35 -5.49 11.01 -30.14
C ASP A 35 -6.08 10.83 -28.74
N GLN A 36 -7.40 10.70 -28.68
CA GLN A 36 -8.15 10.57 -27.43
C GLN A 36 -7.62 9.43 -26.55
N ASP A 37 -7.26 8.28 -27.15
CA ASP A 37 -6.71 7.13 -26.44
C ASP A 37 -5.41 7.47 -25.69
N HIS A 38 -4.55 8.31 -26.29
CA HIS A 38 -3.31 8.75 -25.65
C HIS A 38 -3.57 9.67 -24.46
N LEU A 39 -4.58 10.54 -24.56
CA LEU A 39 -4.99 11.42 -23.47
C LEU A 39 -5.59 10.64 -22.30
N GLU A 40 -6.41 9.63 -22.58
CA GLU A 40 -7.01 8.76 -21.58
C GLU A 40 -5.95 7.94 -20.84
N LEU A 41 -5.01 7.33 -21.57
CA LEU A 41 -3.89 6.60 -20.98
C LEU A 41 -3.01 7.49 -20.09
N ASN A 42 -2.73 8.72 -20.54
CA ASN A 42 -1.96 9.65 -19.72
C ASN A 42 -2.71 10.04 -18.44
N ASN A 43 -4.01 10.34 -18.57
CA ASN A 43 -4.87 10.68 -17.44
C ASN A 43 -4.93 9.56 -16.41
N ASP A 44 -5.07 8.30 -16.85
CA ASP A 44 -5.04 7.15 -15.95
C ASP A 44 -3.67 6.97 -15.28
N THR A 45 -2.58 7.14 -16.03
CA THR A 45 -1.21 7.04 -15.52
C THR A 45 -0.93 8.09 -14.45
N VAL A 46 -1.30 9.36 -14.70
CA VAL A 46 -1.08 10.47 -13.77
C VAL A 46 -1.91 10.29 -12.50
N ASN A 47 -3.15 9.83 -12.64
CA ASN A 47 -4.05 9.63 -11.50
C ASN A 47 -3.78 8.33 -10.73
N TRP A 48 -2.95 7.42 -11.24
CA TRP A 48 -2.67 6.13 -10.62
C TRP A 48 -2.22 6.28 -9.16
N LEU A 49 -1.32 7.23 -8.86
CA LEU A 49 -0.84 7.48 -7.50
C LEU A 49 -1.93 7.91 -6.52
N LYS A 50 -2.98 8.58 -7.01
CA LYS A 50 -4.13 8.94 -6.18
C LYS A 50 -5.04 7.73 -5.97
N ARG A 51 -5.24 6.92 -7.02
CA ARG A 51 -6.11 5.73 -6.99
C ARG A 51 -5.54 4.59 -6.14
N ILE A 52 -4.22 4.48 -6.02
CA ILE A 52 -3.60 3.40 -5.24
C ILE A 52 -3.59 3.64 -3.73
N LYS A 53 -3.66 4.90 -3.27
CA LYS A 53 -3.61 5.24 -1.82
C LYS A 53 -4.66 4.52 -0.97
N PRO A 54 -5.97 4.49 -1.34
CA PRO A 54 -6.97 3.78 -0.56
C PRO A 54 -6.69 2.29 -0.42
N VAL A 55 -6.06 1.67 -1.43
CA VAL A 55 -5.67 0.25 -1.38
C VAL A 55 -4.60 0.01 -0.33
N PHE A 56 -3.62 0.91 -0.22
CA PHE A 56 -2.61 0.86 0.84
C PHE A 56 -3.22 1.03 2.23
N GLU A 57 -4.12 1.99 2.39
CA GLU A 57 -4.82 2.24 3.67
C GLU A 57 -5.66 1.02 4.09
N GLN A 58 -6.42 0.44 3.16
CA GLN A 58 -7.20 -0.77 3.40
C GLN A 58 -6.30 -1.95 3.80
N ASN A 59 -5.20 -2.18 3.05
CA ASN A 59 -4.27 -3.26 3.37
C ASN A 59 -3.62 -3.07 4.74
N SER A 60 -3.23 -1.84 5.09
CA SER A 60 -2.66 -1.54 6.40
C SER A 60 -3.67 -1.82 7.52
N SER A 61 -4.93 -1.44 7.33
CA SER A 61 -5.99 -1.70 8.31
C SER A 61 -6.24 -3.19 8.50
N LEU A 62 -6.33 -3.97 7.42
CA LEU A 62 -6.51 -5.42 7.47
C LEU A 62 -5.33 -6.13 8.15
N PHE A 63 -4.12 -5.66 7.88
CA PHE A 63 -2.91 -6.20 8.49
C PHE A 63 -2.90 -5.98 10.00
N GLU A 64 -3.15 -4.75 10.46
CA GLU A 64 -3.19 -4.44 11.90
C GLU A 64 -4.32 -5.17 12.61
N GLN A 65 -5.50 -5.28 11.98
CA GLN A 65 -6.60 -6.08 12.54
C GLN A 65 -6.20 -7.56 12.71
N SER A 66 -5.64 -8.17 11.67
CA SER A 66 -5.23 -9.58 11.72
C SER A 66 -4.15 -9.82 12.77
N LYS A 67 -3.20 -8.88 12.88
CA LYS A 67 -2.15 -8.91 13.91
C LYS A 67 -2.77 -8.87 15.32
N PHE A 68 -3.68 -7.93 15.56
CA PHE A 68 -4.36 -7.81 16.85
C PHE A 68 -5.11 -9.09 17.24
N GLU A 69 -5.89 -9.66 16.30
CA GLU A 69 -6.62 -10.92 16.53
C GLU A 69 -5.69 -12.08 16.90
N LEU A 70 -4.52 -12.17 16.26
CA LEU A 70 -3.52 -13.20 16.55
C LEU A 70 -2.84 -12.98 17.91
N GLU A 71 -2.49 -11.74 18.24
CA GLU A 71 -1.90 -11.37 19.53
C GLU A 71 -2.86 -11.67 20.68
N GLU A 72 -4.15 -11.34 20.53
CA GLU A 72 -5.18 -11.65 21.53
C GLU A 72 -5.33 -13.16 21.73
N ARG A 73 -5.39 -13.95 20.65
CA ARG A 73 -5.46 -15.41 20.74
C ARG A 73 -4.24 -16.01 21.42
N LEU A 74 -3.06 -15.45 21.17
CA LEU A 74 -1.82 -15.89 21.81
C LEU A 74 -1.87 -15.61 23.32
N GLN A 75 -2.24 -14.40 23.72
CA GLN A 75 -2.35 -14.00 25.13
C GLN A 75 -3.37 -14.87 25.89
N ASN A 76 -4.54 -15.09 25.30
CA ASN A 76 -5.56 -15.97 25.88
C ASN A 76 -5.04 -17.40 26.09
N ARG A 77 -4.23 -17.90 25.16
CA ARG A 77 -3.65 -19.24 25.27
C ARG A 77 -2.54 -19.33 26.32
N ILE A 78 -1.73 -18.29 26.44
CA ILE A 78 -0.73 -18.15 27.51
C ILE A 78 -1.41 -18.14 28.87
N ALA A 79 -2.44 -17.29 29.06
CA ALA A 79 -3.20 -17.21 30.30
C ALA A 79 -3.77 -18.58 30.69
N LYS A 80 -4.45 -19.25 29.77
CA LYS A 80 -5.00 -20.60 30.02
C LYS A 80 -3.94 -21.62 30.39
N LEU A 81 -2.76 -21.58 29.78
CA LEU A 81 -1.66 -22.48 30.12
C LEU A 81 -1.11 -22.18 31.52
N ASN A 82 -0.97 -20.90 31.88
CA ASN A 82 -0.53 -20.51 33.21
C ASN A 82 -1.52 -20.97 34.29
N ASP A 83 -2.82 -20.76 34.08
CA ASP A 83 -3.86 -21.23 35.00
C ASP A 83 -3.81 -22.75 35.21
N GLN A 84 -3.54 -23.50 34.13
CA GLN A 84 -3.39 -24.97 34.19
C GLN A 84 -2.13 -25.39 34.96
N VAL A 85 -1.03 -24.67 34.78
CA VAL A 85 0.22 -24.92 35.52
C VAL A 85 0.01 -24.63 37.00
N GLU A 86 -0.60 -23.49 37.34
CA GLU A 86 -0.89 -23.13 38.74
C GLU A 86 -1.83 -24.17 39.39
N ALA A 87 -2.85 -24.65 38.67
CA ALA A 87 -3.72 -25.73 39.16
C ALA A 87 -3.00 -27.08 39.36
N MET A 88 -1.85 -27.32 38.73
CA MET A 88 -1.05 -28.54 38.93
C MET A 88 -0.16 -28.49 40.18
N PHE A 89 0.07 -27.31 40.77
CA PHE A 89 0.87 -27.14 41.98
C PHE A 89 -0.01 -26.60 43.12
N PRO A 90 -0.47 -27.44 44.06
CA PRO A 90 -1.30 -27.02 45.19
C PRO A 90 -0.56 -26.14 46.20
#